data_AF-E8Z6U0-F1
#
_entry.id   AF-E8Z6U0-F1
#
_cell.length_a   1.000
_cell.length_b   1.000
_cell.length_c   1.000
_cell.angle_alpha   90.00
_cell.angle_beta   90.00
_cell.angle_gamma   90.00
#
_symmetry.space_group_name_H-M   'P 1'
#
loop_
_entity.id
_entity.type
_entity.pdbx_description
1 polymer ?
#
loop_
_entity_poly.entity_id
_entity_poly.type
_entity_poly.pdbx_seq_one_letter_code
_entity_poly.pdbx_strand_id
1 'polypeptide(L)'
;NGNGYVSLAEVDGWIQKVLITYFAQGECDGDPKEEGTRIWKCFRPSYIRAHTDAKDVAESKTSHSDDYVTAKEFRVLCTYLILYAAMYDAFALIDGGGGTVEDKSGDDRRMTAEEWAAGYKKVADHGFIGLKKAAAMDAAGAADVFKKMNSGRDADGKEYGNDNVVMLAEFCAYVEAEEISAGTAWGKVLSL
;
A
#
# COMPACT_ATOMS: atom_id res chain seq x y z
N ASN A 1 0.57 -2.29 -24.39
CA ASN A 1 0.97 -1.09 -25.18
C ASN A 1 2.15 -1.38 -26.12
N GLY A 2 2.99 -2.40 -25.86
CA GLY A 2 4.00 -2.89 -26.82
C GLY A 2 5.24 -2.01 -26.98
N ASN A 3 5.35 -0.94 -26.20
CA ASN A 3 6.44 0.05 -26.25
C ASN A 3 7.58 -0.25 -25.24
N GLY A 4 7.43 -1.25 -24.36
CA GLY A 4 8.43 -1.64 -23.37
C GLY A 4 8.42 -0.82 -22.07
N TYR A 5 7.48 0.10 -21.91
CA TYR A 5 7.36 1.00 -20.76
C TYR A 5 5.92 1.07 -20.26
N VAL A 6 5.73 1.26 -18.96
CA VAL A 6 4.41 1.46 -18.36
C VAL A 6 4.45 2.67 -17.42
N SER A 7 3.70 3.71 -17.78
CA SER A 7 3.51 4.90 -16.95
C SER A 7 2.52 4.65 -15.81
N LEU A 8 2.56 5.50 -14.78
CA LEU A 8 1.58 5.47 -13.70
C LEU A 8 0.14 5.59 -14.24
N ALA A 9 -0.10 6.47 -15.21
CA ALA A 9 -1.42 6.65 -15.82
C ALA A 9 -1.93 5.39 -16.54
N GLU A 10 -1.03 4.63 -17.16
CA GLU A 10 -1.39 3.36 -17.81
C GLU A 10 -1.72 2.27 -16.79
N VAL A 11 -0.96 2.17 -15.70
CA VAL A 11 -1.29 1.23 -14.59
C VAL A 11 -2.62 1.60 -13.96
N ASP A 12 -2.80 2.87 -13.59
CA ASP A 12 -4.01 3.41 -12.95
C ASP A 12 -5.26 3.14 -13.80
N GLY A 13 -5.20 3.50 -15.10
CA GLY A 13 -6.30 3.28 -16.03
C GLY A 13 -6.55 1.81 -16.37
N TRP A 14 -5.52 0.96 -16.37
CA TRP A 14 -5.67 -0.48 -16.58
C TRP A 14 -6.38 -1.14 -15.40
N ILE A 15 -5.99 -0.84 -14.16
CA ILE A 15 -6.60 -1.39 -12.95
C ILE A 15 -8.07 -1.00 -12.86
N GLN A 16 -8.41 0.27 -13.13
CA GLN A 16 -9.81 0.71 -13.16
C GLN A 16 -10.64 -0.13 -14.15
N LYS A 17 -10.13 -0.37 -15.36
CA LYS A 17 -10.82 -1.19 -16.37
C LYS A 17 -10.97 -2.64 -15.94
N VAL A 18 -9.93 -3.22 -15.33
CA VAL A 18 -9.96 -4.60 -14.81
C VAL A 18 -11.04 -4.74 -13.74
N LEU A 19 -11.10 -3.81 -12.77
CA LEU A 19 -12.10 -3.83 -11.70
C LEU A 19 -13.52 -3.67 -12.24
N ILE A 20 -13.77 -2.70 -13.13
CA ILE A 20 -15.09 -2.54 -13.77
C ILE A 20 -15.49 -3.81 -14.52
N THR A 21 -14.55 -4.43 -15.24
CA THR A 21 -14.80 -5.67 -16.00
C THR A 21 -15.08 -6.84 -15.06
N TYR A 22 -14.35 -6.95 -13.95
CA TYR A 22 -14.53 -7.99 -12.95
C TYR A 22 -15.94 -7.92 -12.34
N PHE A 23 -16.37 -6.75 -11.88
CA PHE A 23 -17.72 -6.58 -11.33
C PHE A 23 -18.81 -6.73 -12.38
N ALA A 24 -18.56 -6.38 -13.64
CA ALA A 24 -19.53 -6.60 -14.72
C ALA A 24 -19.73 -8.08 -15.08
N GLN A 25 -18.79 -8.96 -14.67
CA GLN A 25 -18.88 -10.41 -14.88
C GLN A 25 -19.43 -11.15 -13.66
N GLY A 26 -19.46 -10.52 -12.49
CA GLY A 26 -19.90 -11.11 -11.23
C GLY A 26 -21.26 -10.61 -10.76
N GLU A 27 -21.67 -11.06 -9.59
CA GLU A 27 -22.74 -10.42 -8.82
C GLU A 27 -22.12 -9.29 -8.00
N CYS A 28 -22.62 -8.07 -8.19
CA CYS A 28 -22.30 -6.92 -7.34
C CYS A 28 -23.59 -6.21 -6.95
N ASP A 29 -23.62 -5.67 -5.73
CA ASP A 29 -24.71 -4.82 -5.31
C ASP A 29 -24.60 -3.47 -6.04
N GLY A 30 -25.57 -3.17 -6.90
CA GLY A 30 -25.62 -1.90 -7.65
C GLY A 30 -24.97 -1.93 -9.04
N ASP A 31 -24.52 -0.78 -9.53
CA ASP A 31 -23.95 -0.64 -10.87
C ASP A 31 -22.47 -1.12 -10.90
N PRO A 32 -22.11 -2.08 -11.77
CA PRO A 32 -20.74 -2.62 -11.82
C PRO A 32 -19.65 -1.59 -12.12
N LYS A 33 -19.97 -0.55 -12.90
CA LYS A 33 -19.01 0.50 -13.24
C LYS A 33 -18.81 1.44 -12.05
N GLU A 34 -19.86 1.76 -11.31
CA GLU A 34 -19.78 2.49 -10.05
C GLU A 34 -18.97 1.73 -9.02
N GLU A 35 -19.25 0.43 -8.83
CA GLU A 35 -18.54 -0.40 -7.85
C GLU A 35 -17.05 -0.56 -8.19
N GLY A 36 -16.73 -0.88 -9.44
CA GLY A 36 -15.33 -0.97 -9.90
C GLY A 36 -14.59 0.35 -9.78
N THR A 37 -15.26 1.47 -10.05
CA THR A 37 -14.68 2.81 -9.86
C THR A 37 -14.49 3.14 -8.38
N ARG A 38 -15.39 2.71 -7.50
CA ARG A 38 -15.30 2.90 -6.05
C ARG A 38 -14.10 2.16 -5.47
N ILE A 39 -13.95 0.87 -5.78
CA ILE A 39 -12.80 0.07 -5.35
C ILE A 39 -11.49 0.65 -5.92
N TRP A 40 -11.47 1.04 -7.20
CA TRP A 40 -10.31 1.65 -7.81
C TRP A 40 -9.88 2.93 -7.07
N LYS A 41 -10.83 3.85 -6.80
CA LYS A 41 -10.55 5.09 -6.05
C LYS A 41 -10.03 4.80 -4.64
N CYS A 42 -10.63 3.82 -3.97
CA CYS A 42 -10.27 3.38 -2.63
C CYS A 42 -8.79 2.97 -2.56
N PHE A 43 -8.36 2.06 -3.43
CA PHE A 43 -7.01 1.49 -3.41
C PHE A 43 -5.99 2.29 -4.23
N ARG A 44 -6.40 3.37 -4.91
CA ARG A 44 -5.51 4.18 -5.75
C ARG A 44 -4.18 4.59 -5.09
N PRO A 45 -4.12 4.96 -3.79
CA PRO A 45 -2.86 5.25 -3.11
C PRO A 45 -1.86 4.08 -3.15
N SER A 46 -2.34 2.83 -3.03
CA SER A 46 -1.47 1.64 -3.07
C SER A 46 -0.91 1.39 -4.47
N TYR A 47 -1.69 1.66 -5.52
CA TYR A 47 -1.24 1.51 -6.90
C TYR A 47 -0.15 2.52 -7.27
N ILE A 48 -0.28 3.75 -6.77
CA ILE A 48 0.74 4.79 -6.94
C ILE A 48 2.04 4.34 -6.28
N ARG A 49 1.97 3.88 -5.04
CA ARG A 49 3.15 3.41 -4.30
C ARG A 49 3.82 2.22 -4.98
N ALA A 50 3.03 1.23 -5.39
CA ALA A 50 3.54 0.07 -6.13
C ALA A 50 4.26 0.46 -7.42
N HIS A 51 3.76 1.45 -8.16
CA HIS A 51 4.43 1.96 -9.36
C HIS A 51 5.72 2.70 -9.03
N THR A 52 5.67 3.62 -8.06
CA THR A 52 6.83 4.39 -7.60
C THR A 52 7.97 3.48 -7.15
N ASP A 53 7.69 2.44 -6.39
CA ASP A 53 8.73 1.58 -5.87
C ASP A 53 9.19 0.58 -6.95
N ALA A 54 8.28 0.07 -7.80
CA ALA A 54 8.64 -0.87 -8.86
C ALA A 54 9.52 -0.23 -9.94
N LYS A 55 9.27 1.05 -10.28
CA LYS A 55 10.10 1.71 -11.30
C LYS A 55 11.55 1.77 -10.85
N ASP A 56 11.85 1.92 -9.56
CA ASP A 56 13.21 2.16 -9.05
C ASP A 56 14.07 0.91 -8.86
N VAL A 57 13.55 -0.28 -9.15
CA VAL A 57 14.25 -1.57 -9.00
C VAL A 57 15.44 -1.76 -9.95
N ALA A 58 15.44 -1.15 -11.14
CA ALA A 58 16.56 -1.30 -12.08
C ALA A 58 17.61 -0.19 -11.92
N GLU A 59 18.87 -0.58 -11.69
CA GLU A 59 20.00 0.34 -11.47
C GLU A 59 20.35 1.25 -12.67
N SER A 60 19.96 0.87 -13.89
CA SER A 60 20.33 1.61 -15.10
C SER A 60 19.12 2.24 -15.76
N LYS A 61 18.90 3.52 -15.41
CA LYS A 61 17.85 4.35 -16.01
C LYS A 61 18.42 5.48 -16.84
N THR A 62 17.76 5.75 -17.94
CA THR A 62 17.84 7.03 -18.66
C THR A 62 16.86 8.02 -18.06
N SER A 63 17.03 9.32 -18.31
CA SER A 63 16.06 10.35 -17.89
C SER A 63 14.64 10.08 -18.39
N HIS A 64 14.48 9.37 -19.52
CA HIS A 64 13.18 8.99 -20.03
C HIS A 64 12.56 7.81 -19.27
N SER A 65 13.36 6.82 -18.85
CA SER A 65 12.86 5.64 -18.13
C SER A 65 12.65 5.87 -16.63
N ASP A 66 13.00 7.04 -16.11
CA ASP A 66 12.89 7.37 -14.68
C ASP A 66 11.45 7.44 -14.18
N ASP A 67 10.52 7.79 -15.07
CA ASP A 67 9.09 7.92 -14.78
C ASP A 67 8.26 6.68 -15.16
N TYR A 68 8.91 5.62 -15.63
CA TYR A 68 8.24 4.44 -16.18
C TYR A 68 8.73 3.16 -15.53
N VAL A 69 7.82 2.20 -15.41
CA VAL A 69 8.18 0.81 -15.18
C VAL A 69 8.63 0.21 -16.51
N THR A 70 9.85 -0.28 -16.56
CA THR A 70 10.43 -0.95 -17.74
C THR A 70 9.95 -2.39 -17.84
N ALA A 71 10.17 -3.03 -19.00
CA ALA A 71 9.86 -4.45 -19.19
C ALA A 71 10.52 -5.38 -18.14
N LYS A 72 11.68 -5.01 -17.58
CA LYS A 72 12.39 -5.79 -16.55
C LYS A 72 11.74 -5.65 -15.17
N GLU A 73 11.20 -4.47 -14.89
CA GLU A 73 10.51 -4.12 -13.63
C GLU A 73 9.05 -4.57 -13.63
N PHE A 74 8.43 -4.79 -14.79
CA PHE A 74 7.00 -5.07 -14.91
C PHE A 74 6.54 -6.28 -14.07
N ARG A 75 7.35 -7.33 -13.97
CA ARG A 75 7.05 -8.49 -13.12
C ARG A 75 7.02 -8.12 -11.63
N VAL A 76 7.87 -7.19 -11.22
CA VAL A 76 7.95 -6.68 -9.84
C VAL A 76 6.75 -5.78 -9.58
N LEU A 77 6.39 -4.90 -10.53
CA LEU A 77 5.16 -4.12 -10.47
C LEU A 77 3.93 -4.99 -10.21
N CYS A 78 3.74 -6.09 -10.94
CA CYS A 78 2.62 -7.00 -10.71
C CYS A 78 2.56 -7.56 -9.28
N THR A 79 3.72 -7.80 -8.68
CA THR A 79 3.81 -8.30 -7.29
C THR A 79 3.55 -7.18 -6.30
N TYR A 80 4.15 -6.00 -6.52
CA TYR A 80 3.96 -4.82 -5.69
C TYR A 80 2.51 -4.36 -5.68
N LEU A 81 1.79 -4.42 -6.80
CA LEU A 81 0.36 -4.11 -6.83
C LEU A 81 -0.46 -4.94 -5.84
N ILE A 82 -0.10 -6.21 -5.63
CA ILE A 82 -0.77 -7.10 -4.67
C ILE A 82 -0.31 -6.78 -3.24
N LEU A 83 1.01 -6.64 -3.03
CA LEU A 83 1.58 -6.41 -1.70
C LEU A 83 1.13 -5.06 -1.12
N TYR A 84 1.22 -3.98 -1.89
CA TYR A 84 0.76 -2.66 -1.43
C TYR A 84 -0.75 -2.59 -1.26
N ALA A 85 -1.53 -3.34 -2.06
CA ALA A 85 -2.98 -3.44 -1.81
C ALA A 85 -3.25 -4.13 -0.47
N ALA A 86 -2.56 -5.21 -0.13
CA ALA A 86 -2.70 -5.88 1.16
C ALA A 86 -2.22 -5.01 2.35
N MET A 87 -1.13 -4.24 2.17
CA MET A 87 -0.69 -3.28 3.18
C MET A 87 -1.71 -2.15 3.37
N TYR A 88 -2.27 -1.64 2.27
CA TYR A 88 -3.31 -0.61 2.34
C TYR A 88 -4.59 -1.11 3.00
N ASP A 89 -5.02 -2.34 2.69
CA ASP A 89 -6.17 -2.98 3.34
C ASP A 89 -5.96 -3.08 4.86
N ALA A 90 -4.76 -3.49 5.29
CA ALA A 90 -4.39 -3.54 6.71
C ALA A 90 -4.39 -2.14 7.36
N PHE A 91 -3.87 -1.13 6.66
CA PHE A 91 -3.84 0.25 7.13
C PHE A 91 -5.25 0.83 7.27
N ALA A 92 -6.10 0.67 6.24
CA ALA A 92 -7.47 1.15 6.22
C ALA A 92 -8.38 0.45 7.25
N LEU A 93 -8.02 -0.75 7.69
CA LEU A 93 -8.73 -1.44 8.78
C LEU A 93 -8.50 -0.79 10.15
N ILE A 94 -7.40 -0.05 10.30
CA ILE A 94 -7.01 0.63 11.54
C ILE A 94 -7.36 2.11 11.49
N ASP A 95 -7.04 2.79 10.38
CA ASP A 95 -7.39 4.18 10.11
C ASP A 95 -8.92 4.34 10.23
N GLY A 96 -9.36 4.97 11.32
CA GLY A 96 -10.75 5.14 11.69
C GLY A 96 -11.43 6.29 10.95
N GLY A 97 -10.68 7.04 10.11
CA GLY A 97 -11.21 8.07 9.23
C GLY A 97 -11.87 7.49 7.96
N GLY A 98 -11.49 6.29 7.55
CA GLY A 98 -12.17 5.55 6.50
C GLY A 98 -13.53 5.07 6.99
N GLY A 99 -14.61 5.68 6.51
CA GLY A 99 -15.93 5.06 6.60
C GLY A 99 -15.95 3.70 5.88
N THR A 100 -17.15 3.18 5.64
CA THR A 100 -17.32 2.03 4.73
C THR A 100 -16.70 2.36 3.37
N VAL A 101 -16.51 1.37 2.49
CA VAL A 101 -16.03 1.59 1.11
C VAL A 101 -16.88 2.63 0.35
N GLU A 102 -18.07 2.96 0.87
CA GLU A 102 -19.05 3.92 0.38
C GLU A 102 -18.76 5.38 0.77
N ASP A 103 -18.02 5.66 1.85
CA ASP A 103 -17.70 7.03 2.28
C ASP A 103 -16.26 7.16 2.82
N LYS A 104 -15.37 7.60 1.93
CA LYS A 104 -13.95 7.90 2.22
C LYS A 104 -13.68 9.39 2.40
N SER A 105 -14.72 10.22 2.55
CA SER A 105 -14.53 11.66 2.72
C SER A 105 -13.79 12.03 4.01
N GLY A 106 -13.68 11.09 4.96
CA GLY A 106 -12.86 11.19 6.18
C GLY A 106 -11.53 10.41 6.17
N ASP A 107 -11.21 9.63 5.12
CA ASP A 107 -9.95 8.86 4.99
C ASP A 107 -8.82 9.86 4.70
N ASP A 108 -8.29 10.45 5.76
CA ASP A 108 -7.17 11.39 5.69
C ASP A 108 -5.83 10.67 5.49
N ARG A 109 -5.87 9.33 5.46
CA ARG A 109 -4.73 8.41 5.31
C ARG A 109 -3.75 8.58 6.47
N ARG A 110 -4.27 8.74 7.68
CA ARG A 110 -3.52 8.97 8.91
C ARG A 110 -4.02 8.03 9.98
N MET A 111 -3.08 7.30 10.56
CA MET A 111 -3.33 6.45 11.70
C MET A 111 -2.80 7.11 12.95
N THR A 112 -3.69 7.45 13.87
CA THR A 112 -3.36 7.95 15.21
C THR A 112 -2.90 6.82 16.12
N ALA A 113 -2.27 7.18 17.25
CA ALA A 113 -1.85 6.20 18.26
C ALA A 113 -3.05 5.48 18.89
N GLU A 114 -4.18 6.19 19.04
CA GLU A 114 -5.43 5.66 19.57
C GLU A 114 -6.06 4.63 18.62
N GLU A 115 -6.09 4.93 17.33
CA GLU A 115 -6.58 4.00 16.29
C GLU A 115 -5.70 2.75 16.24
N TRP A 116 -4.39 2.92 16.25
CA TRP A 116 -3.46 1.79 16.34
C TRP A 116 -3.69 0.95 17.59
N ALA A 117 -3.80 1.56 18.77
CA ALA A 117 -4.05 0.84 20.02
C ALA A 117 -5.37 0.05 19.98
N ALA A 118 -6.39 0.54 19.28
CA ALA A 118 -7.67 -0.14 19.10
C ALA A 118 -7.64 -1.22 18.00
N GLY A 119 -6.80 -1.06 16.98
CA GLY A 119 -6.85 -1.83 15.73
C GLY A 119 -5.72 -2.84 15.52
N TYR A 120 -4.56 -2.69 16.18
CA TYR A 120 -3.34 -3.44 15.84
C TYR A 120 -3.45 -4.96 15.86
N LYS A 121 -4.40 -5.52 16.64
CA LYS A 121 -4.63 -6.97 16.66
C LYS A 121 -5.33 -7.49 15.40
N LYS A 122 -6.07 -6.64 14.70
CA LYS A 122 -6.88 -7.00 13.53
C LYS A 122 -6.02 -7.24 12.29
N VAL A 123 -4.79 -6.75 12.26
CA VAL A 123 -3.92 -6.86 11.08
C VAL A 123 -3.13 -8.17 10.99
N ALA A 124 -3.26 -9.07 11.96
CA ALA A 124 -2.48 -10.31 12.06
C ALA A 124 -2.56 -11.20 10.80
N ASP A 125 -3.70 -11.19 10.11
CA ASP A 125 -4.02 -12.12 9.03
C ASP A 125 -3.77 -11.54 7.62
N HIS A 126 -3.13 -10.37 7.50
CA HIS A 126 -2.83 -9.73 6.20
C HIS A 126 -1.59 -10.31 5.50
N GLY A 127 -1.01 -11.41 6.01
CA GLY A 127 0.07 -12.14 5.34
C GLY A 127 1.48 -11.58 5.55
N PHE A 128 1.65 -10.57 6.42
CA PHE A 128 2.95 -9.98 6.76
C PHE A 128 3.41 -10.37 8.17
N ILE A 129 4.65 -10.84 8.31
CA ILE A 129 5.26 -11.18 9.58
C ILE A 129 5.41 -9.96 10.49
N GLY A 130 5.68 -8.78 9.93
CA GLY A 130 5.75 -7.53 10.70
C GLY A 130 4.43 -7.24 11.42
N LEU A 131 3.32 -7.31 10.68
CA LEU A 131 1.98 -7.11 11.23
C LEU A 131 1.56 -8.22 12.20
N LYS A 132 1.89 -9.47 11.89
CA LYS A 132 1.64 -10.61 12.78
C LYS A 132 2.37 -10.47 14.11
N LYS A 133 3.64 -10.02 14.09
CA LYS A 133 4.42 -9.75 15.31
C LYS A 133 3.83 -8.59 16.09
N ALA A 134 3.50 -7.48 15.41
CA ALA A 134 2.88 -6.33 16.04
C ALA A 134 1.55 -6.70 16.74
N ALA A 135 0.68 -7.46 16.07
CA ALA A 135 -0.59 -7.94 16.61
C ALA A 135 -0.46 -8.84 17.85
N ALA A 136 0.69 -9.52 18.00
CA ALA A 136 0.97 -10.38 19.14
C ALA A 136 1.51 -9.62 20.37
N MET A 137 1.85 -8.33 20.24
CA MET A 137 2.35 -7.51 21.34
C MET A 137 1.26 -7.15 22.34
N ASP A 138 1.67 -6.83 23.56
CA ASP A 138 0.82 -6.15 24.53
C ASP A 138 0.66 -4.66 24.15
N ALA A 139 -0.12 -3.91 24.94
CA ALA A 139 -0.39 -2.50 24.65
C ALA A 139 0.88 -1.63 24.66
N ALA A 140 1.86 -1.97 25.52
CA ALA A 140 3.12 -1.24 25.58
C ALA A 140 3.98 -1.49 24.33
N GLY A 141 4.12 -2.77 23.94
CA GLY A 141 4.82 -3.14 22.70
C GLY A 141 4.13 -2.60 21.45
N ALA A 142 2.79 -2.57 21.41
CA ALA A 142 2.05 -1.94 20.32
C ALA A 142 2.36 -0.44 20.23
N ALA A 143 2.41 0.28 21.36
CA ALA A 143 2.78 1.69 21.38
C ALA A 143 4.23 1.93 20.89
N ASP A 144 5.14 1.01 21.18
CA ASP A 144 6.52 1.09 20.67
C ASP A 144 6.61 0.80 19.17
N VAL A 145 5.78 -0.13 18.65
CA VAL A 145 5.64 -0.33 17.20
C VAL A 145 5.11 0.94 16.52
N PHE A 146 4.12 1.62 17.13
CA PHE A 146 3.61 2.90 16.59
C PHE A 146 4.72 3.94 16.47
N LYS A 147 5.51 4.14 17.53
CA LYS A 147 6.65 5.07 17.50
C LYS A 147 7.71 4.67 16.49
N LYS A 148 7.90 3.36 16.28
CA LYS A 148 8.84 2.84 15.27
C LYS A 148 8.36 3.14 13.84
N MET A 149 7.04 3.07 13.60
CA MET A 149 6.44 3.44 12.32
C MET A 149 6.50 4.95 12.07
N ASN A 150 6.14 5.74 13.08
CA ASN A 150 6.04 7.20 13.02
C ASN A 150 7.43 7.84 12.99
N SER A 151 8.02 7.84 11.81
CA SER A 151 9.34 8.38 11.55
C SER A 151 9.33 9.91 11.33
N GLY A 152 8.15 10.48 11.09
CA GLY A 152 7.95 11.87 10.66
C GLY A 152 8.55 12.13 9.27
N ARG A 153 8.83 11.08 8.50
CA ARG A 153 9.58 11.13 7.24
C ARG A 153 8.98 10.21 6.18
N ASP A 154 9.11 10.61 4.92
CA ASP A 154 8.78 9.76 3.78
C ASP A 154 9.94 8.81 3.45
N ALA A 155 9.75 7.98 2.42
CA ALA A 155 10.76 7.06 1.94
C ALA A 155 12.03 7.75 1.38
N ASP A 156 11.96 9.04 1.04
CA ASP A 156 13.12 9.86 0.61
C ASP A 156 13.82 10.53 1.80
N GLY A 157 13.32 10.33 3.03
CA GLY A 157 13.83 10.97 4.24
C GLY A 157 13.41 12.44 4.40
N LYS A 158 12.50 12.95 3.57
CA LYS A 158 11.92 14.30 3.71
C LYS A 158 10.88 14.29 4.82
N GLU A 159 10.69 15.42 5.49
CA GLU A 159 9.63 15.56 6.50
C GLU A 159 8.27 15.22 5.87
N TYR A 160 7.58 14.28 6.50
CA TYR A 160 6.32 13.74 6.02
C TYR A 160 5.41 13.51 7.21
N GLY A 161 4.31 14.26 7.26
CA GLY A 161 3.37 14.22 8.38
C GLY A 161 3.79 15.10 9.56
N ASN A 162 3.32 14.73 10.73
CA ASN A 162 3.54 15.39 12.02
C ASN A 162 3.77 14.24 13.03
N ASP A 163 4.66 14.39 14.02
CA ASP A 163 5.12 13.33 14.94
C ASP A 163 4.00 12.63 15.77
N ASN A 164 2.73 12.89 15.49
CA ASN A 164 1.56 12.35 16.17
C ASN A 164 0.75 11.33 15.35
N VAL A 165 1.04 11.15 14.05
CA VAL A 165 0.28 10.24 13.17
C VAL A 165 1.22 9.44 12.28
N VAL A 166 0.87 8.18 12.02
CA VAL A 166 1.53 7.34 11.01
C VAL A 166 0.81 7.48 9.69
N MET A 167 1.53 7.88 8.66
CA MET A 167 1.00 7.95 7.30
C MET A 167 1.09 6.58 6.61
N LEU A 168 0.28 6.34 5.57
CA LEU A 168 0.34 5.11 4.78
C LEU A 168 1.77 4.76 4.29
N ALA A 169 2.55 5.75 3.85
CA ALA A 169 3.92 5.52 3.37
C ALA A 169 4.84 4.97 4.47
N GLU A 170 4.70 5.49 5.70
CA GLU A 170 5.47 5.06 6.86
C GLU A 170 5.06 3.65 7.31
N PHE A 171 3.76 3.37 7.29
CA PHE A 171 3.24 2.03 7.55
C PHE A 171 3.80 1.01 6.57
N CYS A 172 3.75 1.29 5.26
CA CYS A 172 4.33 0.42 4.24
C CYS A 172 5.85 0.23 4.45
N ALA A 173 6.60 1.31 4.68
CA ALA A 173 8.04 1.25 4.91
C ALA A 173 8.40 0.40 6.15
N TYR A 174 7.60 0.47 7.22
CA TYR A 174 7.76 -0.40 8.38
C TYR A 174 7.53 -1.87 8.03
N VAL A 175 6.43 -2.19 7.34
CA VAL A 175 6.12 -3.57 6.94
C VAL A 175 7.22 -4.13 6.05
N GLU A 176 7.66 -3.36 5.06
CA GLU A 176 8.80 -3.70 4.19
C GLU A 176 10.06 -4.02 5.01
N ALA A 177 10.45 -3.13 5.92
CA ALA A 177 11.64 -3.31 6.74
C ALA A 177 11.57 -4.57 7.63
N GLU A 178 10.39 -4.89 8.18
CA GLU A 178 10.17 -6.11 8.96
C GLU A 178 10.23 -7.38 8.10
N GLU A 179 9.63 -7.37 6.90
CA GLU A 179 9.70 -8.49 5.96
C GLU A 179 11.13 -8.74 5.50
N ILE A 180 11.85 -7.68 5.13
CA ILE A 180 13.25 -7.72 4.69
C ILE A 180 14.13 -8.28 5.82
N SER A 181 14.00 -7.72 7.03
CA SER A 181 14.76 -8.16 8.20
C SER A 181 14.49 -9.63 8.57
N ALA A 182 13.26 -10.10 8.35
CA ALA A 182 12.89 -11.50 8.58
C ALA A 182 13.27 -12.44 7.41
N GLY A 183 13.75 -11.91 6.29
CA GLY A 183 14.16 -12.70 5.11
C GLY A 183 13.01 -13.49 4.48
N THR A 184 11.77 -13.01 4.60
CA THR A 184 10.59 -13.67 4.03
C THR A 184 10.64 -13.70 2.50
N ALA A 185 9.78 -14.49 1.87
CA ALA A 185 9.66 -14.47 0.42
C ALA A 185 9.28 -13.06 -0.08
N TRP A 186 8.42 -12.35 0.65
CA TRP A 186 8.04 -10.97 0.34
C TRP A 186 9.18 -9.99 0.60
N GLY A 187 9.90 -10.12 1.71
CA GLY A 187 11.06 -9.30 2.03
C GLY A 187 12.14 -9.35 0.95
N LYS A 188 12.40 -10.52 0.37
CA LYS A 188 13.36 -10.66 -0.73
C LYS A 188 12.94 -9.96 -2.02
N VAL A 189 11.63 -9.80 -2.23
CA VAL A 189 11.08 -9.10 -3.40
C VAL A 189 11.02 -7.60 -3.14
N LEU A 190 10.69 -7.18 -1.91
CA LEU A 190 10.66 -5.79 -1.46
C LEU A 190 12.06 -5.16 -1.29
N SER A 191 13.11 -5.99 -1.20
CA SER A 191 14.50 -5.52 -1.15
C SER A 191 15.15 -5.33 -2.53
N LEU A 192 14.39 -5.47 -3.61
CA LEU A 192 14.90 -5.37 -4.99
C LEU A 192 15.07 -3.91 -5.43
#